data_AF-A0A497KJH7-F1
#
_entry.id   AF-A0A497KJH7-F1
#
_cell.length_a   1.000
_cell.length_b   1.000
_cell.length_c   1.000
_cell.angle_alpha   90.00
_cell.angle_beta   90.00
_cell.angle_gamma   90.00
#
_symmetry.space_group_name_H-M   'P 1'
#
loop_
_entity.id
_entity.type
_entity.pdbx_description
1 polymer ?
#
loop_
_entity_poly.entity_id
_entity_poly.type
_entity_poly.pdbx_seq_one_letter_code
_entity_poly.pdbx_strand_id
1 'polypeptide(L)'
;MLEYATLAVAIAILAGAYAMAQGGMINASADMEGKSTPWGAGLTSFGGFTIIVSILLMIVLIFGGGEDGMIPESAWPLLTSSLTLIGAAFASALCIMVAAKAGADMLIERPELSIWSLLFIALGEGLAIYGLIIAILLSSG
;
A
#
# COMPACT_ATOMS: atom_id res chain seq x y z
N MET A 1 -5.35 8.66 24.60
CA MET A 1 -5.42 7.67 23.49
C MET A 1 -5.74 8.34 22.17
N LEU A 2 -6.81 9.14 22.07
CA LEU A 2 -7.19 9.83 20.83
C LEU A 2 -6.11 10.79 20.30
N GLU A 3 -5.46 11.55 21.19
CA GLU A 3 -4.44 12.54 20.84
C GLU A 3 -3.20 11.91 20.16
N TYR A 4 -2.76 10.75 20.66
CA TYR A 4 -1.68 9.97 20.05
C TYR A 4 -2.09 9.40 18.69
N ALA A 5 -3.35 8.96 18.54
CA ALA A 5 -3.87 8.46 17.27
C ALA A 5 -3.96 9.57 16.22
N THR A 6 -4.41 10.78 16.60
CA THR A 6 -4.44 11.94 15.70
C THR A 6 -3.04 12.36 15.26
N LEU A 7 -2.05 12.28 16.16
CA LEU A 7 -0.67 12.61 15.85
C LEU A 7 -0.05 11.57 14.90
N ALA A 8 -0.31 10.28 15.12
CA ALA A 8 0.12 9.21 14.22
C ALA A 8 -0.46 9.36 12.81
N VAL A 9 -1.75 9.69 12.70
CA VAL A 9 -2.42 9.96 11.41
C VAL A 9 -1.83 11.20 10.73
N ALA A 10 -1.58 12.28 11.47
CA ALA A 10 -0.99 13.49 10.92
C ALA A 10 0.41 13.22 10.32
N ILE A 11 1.24 12.45 11.03
CA ILE A 11 2.56 12.01 10.53
C ILE A 11 2.39 11.16 9.27
N ALA A 12 1.45 10.21 9.25
CA ALA A 12 1.21 9.34 8.09
C ALA A 12 0.77 10.14 6.85
N ILE A 13 -0.08 11.17 7.02
CA ILE A 13 -0.50 12.05 5.93
C ILE A 13 0.70 12.85 5.39
N LEU A 14 1.53 13.42 6.26
CA LEU A 14 2.73 14.16 5.86
C LEU A 14 3.74 13.26 5.13
N ALA A 15 3.94 12.04 5.61
CA ALA A 15 4.80 11.05 4.96
C ALA A 15 4.23 10.64 3.59
N GLY A 16 2.92 10.43 3.48
CA GLY A 16 2.23 10.15 2.22
C GLY A 16 2.35 11.30 1.22
N ALA A 17 2.20 12.55 1.67
CA ALA A 17 2.37 13.74 0.84
C ALA A 17 3.82 13.89 0.35
N TYR A 18 4.79 13.62 1.23
CA TYR A 18 6.20 13.61 0.86
C TYR A 18 6.51 12.54 -0.19
N ALA A 19 6.04 11.31 0.02
CA ALA A 19 6.18 10.23 -0.96
C ALA A 19 5.55 10.62 -2.31
N MET A 20 4.35 11.20 -2.30
CA MET A 20 3.68 11.63 -3.52
C MET A 20 4.46 12.72 -4.26
N ALA A 21 5.03 13.69 -3.54
CA ALA A 21 5.87 14.75 -4.10
C ALA A 21 7.16 14.18 -4.73
N GLN A 22 7.83 13.25 -4.05
CA GLN A 22 9.01 12.57 -4.59
C GLN A 22 8.67 11.76 -5.84
N GLY A 23 7.55 11.03 -5.85
CA GLY A 23 7.09 10.30 -7.03
C GLY A 23 6.80 11.22 -8.22
N GLY A 24 6.18 12.37 -7.96
CA GLY A 24 5.93 13.42 -8.96
C GLY A 24 7.22 14.01 -9.55
N MET A 25 8.23 14.26 -8.72
CA MET A 25 9.54 14.76 -9.18
C MET A 25 10.30 13.73 -10.04
N ILE A 26 10.21 12.44 -9.68
CA ILE A 26 10.80 11.36 -10.47
C ILE A 26 10.09 11.25 -11.83
N ASN A 27 8.76 11.31 -11.86
CA ASN A 27 8.00 11.30 -13.12
C ASN A 27 8.34 12.51 -13.99
N ALA A 28 8.38 13.72 -13.43
CA ALA A 28 8.75 14.93 -14.16
C ALA A 28 10.17 14.84 -14.74
N SER A 29 11.13 14.31 -13.97
CA SER A 29 12.50 14.10 -14.45
C SER A 29 12.56 13.09 -15.60
N ALA A 30 11.76 12.03 -15.53
CA ALA A 30 11.72 11.00 -16.56
C ALA A 30 11.04 11.47 -17.85
N ASP A 31 9.99 12.28 -17.73
CA ASP A 31 9.32 12.92 -18.87
C ASP A 31 10.27 13.85 -19.62
N MET A 32 11.17 14.56 -18.92
CA MET A 32 12.25 15.36 -19.55
C MET A 32 13.24 14.49 -20.36
N GLU A 33 13.43 13.24 -19.96
CA GLU A 33 14.24 12.26 -20.69
C GLU A 33 13.44 11.45 -21.74
N GLY A 34 12.13 11.68 -21.85
CA GLY A 34 11.23 10.89 -22.71
C GLY A 34 11.06 9.43 -22.25
N LYS A 35 11.34 9.12 -20.98
CA LYS A 35 11.27 7.78 -20.39
C LYS A 35 10.12 7.68 -19.38
N SER A 36 9.60 6.48 -19.16
CA SER A 36 8.63 6.21 -18.08
C SER A 36 9.27 5.39 -16.96
N THR A 37 9.21 5.87 -15.71
CA THR A 37 9.74 5.12 -14.56
C THR A 37 8.61 4.40 -13.81
N PRO A 38 8.76 3.11 -13.48
CA PRO A 38 7.85 2.42 -12.57
C PRO A 38 7.84 3.03 -11.16
N TRP A 39 8.99 3.58 -10.74
CA TRP A 39 9.20 4.11 -9.39
C TRP A 39 8.43 5.39 -9.09
N GLY A 40 8.42 6.34 -10.03
CA GLY A 40 7.65 7.57 -9.86
C GLY A 40 6.15 7.28 -9.77
N ALA A 41 5.61 6.45 -10.68
CA ALA A 41 4.22 6.01 -10.63
C ALA A 41 3.88 5.23 -9.35
N GLY A 42 4.76 4.31 -8.92
CA GLY A 42 4.57 3.53 -7.70
C GLY A 42 4.59 4.40 -6.44
N LEU A 43 5.53 5.34 -6.33
CA LEU A 43 5.68 6.20 -5.16
C LEU A 43 4.55 7.25 -5.07
N THR A 44 4.11 7.80 -6.20
CA THR A 44 2.91 8.65 -6.26
C THR A 44 1.66 7.87 -5.84
N SER A 45 1.49 6.63 -6.31
CA SER A 45 0.36 5.78 -5.94
C SER A 45 0.39 5.41 -4.45
N PHE A 46 1.56 5.07 -3.91
CA PHE A 46 1.74 4.76 -2.49
C PHE A 46 1.45 5.96 -1.58
N GLY A 47 1.92 7.14 -1.96
CA GLY A 47 1.62 8.39 -1.27
C GLY A 47 0.11 8.69 -1.24
N GLY A 48 -0.56 8.60 -2.40
CA GLY A 48 -2.00 8.79 -2.51
C GLY A 48 -2.80 7.78 -1.68
N PHE A 49 -2.45 6.49 -1.77
CA PHE A 49 -3.07 5.44 -0.96
C PHE A 49 -2.93 5.71 0.54
N THR A 50 -1.73 6.08 1.00
CA THR A 50 -1.44 6.36 2.41
C THR A 50 -2.28 7.53 2.93
N ILE A 51 -2.41 8.61 2.14
CA ILE A 51 -3.23 9.77 2.50
C ILE A 51 -4.71 9.37 2.61
N ILE A 52 -5.25 8.68 1.58
CA ILE A 52 -6.65 8.29 1.54
C ILE A 52 -7.01 7.40 2.73
N VAL A 53 -6.21 6.36 2.98
CA VAL A 53 -6.40 5.44 4.10
C VAL A 53 -6.32 6.18 5.44
N SER A 54 -5.35 7.08 5.59
CA SER A 54 -5.17 7.85 6.84
C SER A 54 -6.35 8.79 7.11
N ILE A 55 -6.90 9.45 6.08
CA ILE A 55 -8.09 10.29 6.20
C ILE A 55 -9.31 9.43 6.58
N LEU A 56 -9.51 8.29 5.91
CA LEU A 56 -10.60 7.37 6.20
C LEU A 56 -10.53 6.87 7.65
N LEU A 57 -9.33 6.50 8.12
CA LEU A 57 -9.11 6.04 9.48
C LEU A 57 -9.33 7.14 10.51
N MET A 58 -8.97 8.40 10.18
CA MET A 58 -9.29 9.55 11.01
C MET A 58 -10.79 9.72 11.20
N ILE A 59 -11.58 9.62 10.11
CA ILE A 59 -13.03 9.71 10.15
C ILE A 59 -13.60 8.60 11.05
N VAL A 60 -13.15 7.35 10.86
CA VAL A 60 -13.59 6.22 11.69
C VAL A 60 -13.27 6.44 13.18
N LEU A 61 -12.09 6.98 13.51
CA LEU A 61 -11.71 7.24 14.90
C LEU A 61 -12.52 8.39 15.53
N ILE A 62 -12.82 9.45 14.78
CA ILE A 62 -13.60 10.60 15.28
C ILE A 62 -15.07 10.25 15.50
N PHE A 63 -15.68 9.49 14.57
CA PHE A 63 -17.11 9.17 14.63
C PHE A 63 -17.42 7.84 15.32
N GLY A 64 -16.46 6.92 15.36
CA GLY A 64 -16.66 5.55 15.83
C GLY A 64 -15.91 5.17 17.10
N GLY A 65 -14.89 5.92 17.52
CA GLY A 65 -14.07 5.60 18.70
C GLY A 65 -14.38 6.45 19.92
N GLY A 66 -14.66 5.81 21.06
CA GLY A 66 -14.91 6.47 22.36
C GLY A 66 -15.95 5.71 23.20
N GLU A 67 -16.12 6.09 24.47
CA GLU A 67 -17.11 5.49 25.38
C GLU A 67 -18.57 5.66 24.89
N ASP A 68 -18.83 6.62 23.99
CA ASP A 68 -20.11 6.86 23.30
C ASP A 68 -20.04 6.57 21.77
N GLY A 69 -19.06 5.80 21.32
CA GLY A 69 -18.80 5.55 19.90
C GLY A 69 -19.95 4.82 19.18
N MET A 70 -20.24 5.22 17.94
CA MET A 70 -21.28 4.57 17.11
C MET A 70 -20.92 3.14 16.69
N ILE A 71 -19.66 2.70 16.85
CA ILE A 71 -19.16 1.39 16.39
C ILE A 71 -19.12 0.41 17.58
N PRO A 72 -19.86 -0.72 17.52
CA PRO A 72 -19.81 -1.76 18.55
C PRO A 72 -18.40 -2.35 18.70
N GLU A 73 -18.02 -2.76 19.90
CA GLU A 73 -16.70 -3.37 20.16
C GLU A 73 -16.40 -4.58 19.26
N SER A 74 -17.43 -5.39 18.94
CA SER A 74 -17.32 -6.56 18.08
C SER A 74 -17.02 -6.24 16.60
N ALA A 75 -17.17 -4.98 16.16
CA ALA A 75 -16.93 -4.59 14.77
C ALA A 75 -15.48 -4.17 14.52
N TRP A 76 -14.68 -3.89 15.55
CA TRP A 76 -13.27 -3.50 15.42
C TRP A 76 -12.37 -4.58 14.81
N PRO A 77 -12.50 -5.86 15.14
CA PRO A 77 -11.71 -6.92 14.50
C PRO A 77 -11.99 -7.04 13.01
N LEU A 78 -13.25 -6.86 12.59
CA LEU A 78 -13.65 -6.87 11.17
C LEU A 78 -13.10 -5.65 10.41
N LEU A 79 -13.09 -4.48 11.06
CA LEU A 79 -12.57 -3.26 10.45
C LEU A 79 -11.04 -3.31 10.29
N THR A 80 -10.33 -3.76 11.32
CA THR A 80 -8.86 -3.89 11.29
C THR A 80 -8.39 -4.98 10.33
N SER A 81 -9.08 -6.14 10.28
CA SER A 81 -8.78 -7.20 9.31
C SER A 81 -8.97 -6.75 7.86
N SER A 82 -10.06 -6.05 7.56
CA SER A 82 -10.32 -5.49 6.23
C SER A 82 -9.22 -4.50 5.83
N LEU A 83 -8.79 -3.65 6.77
CA LEU A 83 -7.72 -2.68 6.53
C LEU A 83 -6.37 -3.35 6.25
N THR A 84 -6.03 -4.40 7.02
CA THR A 84 -4.82 -5.19 6.79
C THR A 84 -4.82 -5.82 5.40
N LEU A 85 -5.95 -6.37 4.96
CA LEU A 85 -6.06 -6.96 3.63
C LEU A 85 -5.87 -5.92 2.52
N ILE A 86 -6.51 -4.76 2.64
CA ILE A 86 -6.37 -3.66 1.68
C ILE A 86 -4.91 -3.20 1.58
N GLY A 87 -4.23 -3.02 2.71
CA GLY A 87 -2.81 -2.63 2.75
C GLY A 87 -1.90 -3.67 2.10
N ALA A 88 -2.08 -4.95 2.42
CA ALA A 88 -1.27 -6.03 1.87
C ALA A 88 -1.51 -6.24 0.37
N ALA A 89 -2.77 -6.18 -0.09
CA ALA A 89 -3.11 -6.29 -1.51
C ALA A 89 -2.53 -5.13 -2.31
N PHE A 90 -2.60 -3.90 -1.78
CA PHE A 90 -2.02 -2.73 -2.42
C PHE A 90 -0.48 -2.83 -2.55
N ALA A 91 0.20 -3.23 -1.47
CA ALA A 91 1.65 -3.42 -1.49
C ALA A 91 2.07 -4.55 -2.45
N SER A 92 1.31 -5.66 -2.47
CA SER A 92 1.51 -6.77 -3.40
C SER A 92 1.36 -6.33 -4.85
N ALA A 93 0.31 -5.56 -5.17
CA ALA A 93 0.07 -5.05 -6.51
C ALA A 93 1.22 -4.16 -7.02
N LEU A 94 1.78 -3.29 -6.17
CA LEU A 94 2.94 -2.48 -6.51
C LEU A 94 4.19 -3.34 -6.78
N CYS A 95 4.43 -4.36 -5.95
CA CYS A 95 5.54 -5.28 -6.14
C CYS A 95 5.43 -6.04 -7.47
N ILE A 96 4.26 -6.60 -7.76
CA ILE A 96 3.99 -7.36 -9.00
C ILE A 96 4.12 -6.45 -10.21
N MET A 97 3.61 -5.20 -10.15
CA MET A 97 3.71 -4.24 -11.25
C MET A 97 5.17 -3.96 -11.63
N VAL A 98 6.04 -3.72 -10.64
CA VAL A 98 7.47 -3.47 -10.89
C VAL A 98 8.17 -4.73 -11.37
N ALA A 99 7.89 -5.88 -10.76
CA ALA A 99 8.48 -7.17 -11.13
C ALA A 99 8.10 -7.60 -12.55
N ALA A 100 6.84 -7.40 -12.95
CA ALA A 100 6.33 -7.74 -14.27
C ALA A 100 6.95 -6.86 -15.36
N LYS A 101 7.06 -5.54 -15.13
CA LYS A 101 7.67 -4.63 -16.10
C LYS A 101 9.17 -4.92 -16.29
N ALA A 102 9.92 -5.05 -15.20
CA ALA A 102 11.34 -5.42 -15.27
C ALA A 102 11.55 -6.83 -15.86
N GLY A 103 10.63 -7.75 -15.55
CA GLY A 103 10.63 -9.11 -16.08
C GLY A 103 10.42 -9.18 -17.59
N ALA A 104 9.50 -8.36 -18.13
CA ALA A 104 9.24 -8.28 -19.56
C ALA A 104 10.48 -7.81 -20.35
N ASP A 105 11.17 -6.77 -19.86
CA ASP A 105 12.41 -6.28 -20.48
C ASP A 105 13.50 -7.36 -20.45
N MET A 106 13.65 -8.06 -19.33
CA MET A 106 14.62 -9.15 -19.18
C MET A 106 14.34 -10.33 -20.10
N LEU A 107 13.07 -10.66 -20.38
CA LEU A 107 12.71 -11.75 -21.29
C LEU A 107 13.12 -11.48 -22.75
N ILE A 108 13.15 -10.21 -23.15
CA ILE A 108 13.57 -9.79 -24.49
C ILE A 108 15.11 -9.89 -24.62
N GLU A 109 15.85 -9.44 -23.61
CA GLU A 109 17.32 -9.43 -23.65
C GLU A 109 17.95 -10.79 -23.35
N ARG A 110 17.44 -11.49 -22.32
CA ARG A 110 17.98 -12.76 -21.82
C ARG A 110 16.86 -13.70 -21.35
N PRO A 111 16.23 -14.47 -22.28
CA PRO A 111 15.09 -15.35 -21.96
C PRO A 111 15.45 -16.48 -20.97
N GLU A 112 16.73 -16.84 -20.90
CA GLU A 112 17.28 -17.78 -19.89
C GLU A 112 17.10 -17.32 -18.44
N LEU A 113 16.89 -16.02 -18.19
CA LEU A 113 16.63 -15.47 -16.86
C LEU A 113 15.13 -15.43 -16.49
N SER A 114 14.25 -15.95 -17.35
CA SER A 114 12.78 -15.98 -17.13
C SER A 114 12.34 -16.49 -15.75
N ILE A 115 13.05 -17.48 -15.19
CA ILE A 115 12.77 -18.03 -13.86
C ILE A 115 12.87 -16.97 -12.76
N TRP A 116 13.81 -16.03 -12.88
CA TRP A 116 14.00 -14.95 -11.90
C TRP A 116 12.85 -13.94 -11.97
N SER A 117 12.33 -13.65 -13.17
CA SER A 117 11.15 -12.80 -13.33
C SER A 117 9.93 -13.40 -12.63
N LEU A 118 9.68 -14.69 -12.85
CA LEU A 118 8.56 -15.39 -12.22
C LEU A 118 8.71 -15.46 -10.70
N LEU A 119 9.94 -15.64 -10.20
CA LEU A 119 10.22 -15.64 -8.76
C LEU A 119 9.84 -14.32 -8.09
N PHE A 120 10.16 -13.17 -8.70
CA PHE A 120 9.81 -11.86 -8.13
C PHE A 120 8.31 -11.60 -8.14
N ILE A 121 7.58 -12.07 -9.15
CA ILE A 121 6.12 -12.00 -9.18
C ILE A 121 5.52 -12.86 -8.06
N ALA A 122 6.00 -14.11 -7.90
CA ALA A 122 5.53 -15.02 -6.86
C ALA A 122 5.79 -14.49 -5.44
N LEU A 123 6.91 -13.80 -5.22
CA LEU A 123 7.19 -13.10 -3.95
C LEU A 123 6.15 -11.99 -3.68
N GLY A 124 5.74 -11.27 -4.72
CA GLY A 124 4.66 -10.29 -4.64
C GLY A 124 3.33 -10.92 -4.24
N GLU A 125 2.94 -12.05 -4.83
CA GLU A 125 1.73 -12.78 -4.43
C GLU A 125 1.80 -13.30 -3.00
N GLY A 126 2.97 -13.79 -2.57
CA GLY A 126 3.20 -14.21 -1.19
C GLY A 126 2.84 -13.12 -0.18
N LEU A 127 3.15 -11.85 -0.46
CA LEU A 127 2.79 -10.71 0.40
C LEU A 127 1.27 -10.57 0.57
N ALA A 128 0.49 -10.78 -0.49
CA ALA A 128 -0.97 -10.75 -0.41
C ALA A 128 -1.52 -11.91 0.41
N ILE A 129 -0.95 -13.12 0.25
CA ILE A 129 -1.35 -14.30 1.03
C ILE A 129 -1.08 -14.10 2.52
N TYR A 130 0.08 -13.54 2.90
CA TYR A 130 0.36 -13.22 4.29
C TYR A 130 -0.65 -12.22 4.86
N GLY A 131 -0.99 -11.16 4.12
CA GLY A 131 -2.01 -10.20 4.52
C GLY A 131 -3.39 -10.83 4.72
N LEU A 132 -3.78 -11.74 3.82
CA LEU A 132 -5.02 -12.49 3.91
C LEU A 132 -5.07 -13.40 5.14
N ILE A 133 -3.98 -14.13 5.44
CA ILE A 133 -3.90 -14.99 6.63
C ILE A 133 -4.07 -14.16 7.89
N ILE A 134 -3.36 -13.03 8.00
CA ILE A 134 -3.47 -12.14 9.18
C ILE A 134 -4.89 -11.56 9.30
N ALA A 135 -5.51 -11.16 8.18
CA ALA A 135 -6.88 -10.66 8.18
C ALA A 135 -7.88 -11.72 8.67
N ILE A 136 -7.74 -12.98 8.24
CA ILE A 136 -8.58 -14.09 8.70
C ILE A 136 -8.38 -14.31 10.20
N LEU A 137 -7.14 -14.36 10.68
CA LEU A 137 -6.82 -14.56 12.10
C LEU A 137 -7.43 -13.44 12.98
N LEU A 138 -7.35 -12.19 12.53
CA LEU A 138 -7.97 -11.03 13.20
C LEU A 138 -9.49 -11.10 13.18
N SER A 139 -10.10 -11.57 12.09
CA SER A 139 -11.56 -11.65 11.97
C SER A 139 -12.17 -12.84 12.72
N SER A 140 -11.39 -13.89 12.99
CA SER A 140 -11.85 -15.11 13.67
C SER A 140 -11.62 -15.12 15.19
N GLY A 141 -10.86 -14.14 15.69
CA GLY A 141 -10.48 -14.01 17.11
C GLY A 141 -11.50 -13.24 17.95
#